data_AF-A0A7G8G684-F1
#
_entry.id   AF-A0A7G8G684-F1
#
_cell.length_a   1.000
_cell.length_b   1.000
_cell.length_c   1.000
_cell.angle_alpha   90.00
_cell.angle_beta   90.00
_cell.angle_gamma   90.00
#
_symmetry.space_group_name_H-M   'P 1'
#
loop_
_entity.id
_entity.type
_entity.pdbx_description
1 polymer ?
#
loop_
_entity_poly.entity_id
_entity_poly.type
_entity_poly.pdbx_seq_one_letter_code
_entity_poly.pdbx_strand_id
1 'polypeptide(L)'
;MAMAPLLGRSSSVRIWVVSSLLPTAALVIWACQAPSASAQRIVKKIESRCPLGYVDMLNGKCTTLGMMTYTVQAIDGRSCPSGWVDVGGGYCRKQ
;
A
#
# COMPACT_ATOMS: atom_id res chain seq x y z
N MET A 1 17.36 -60.88 37.94
CA MET A 1 16.16 -60.09 38.28
C MET A 1 15.90 -59.16 37.09
N ALA A 2 14.85 -59.39 36.29
CA ALA A 2 13.57 -58.63 36.29
C ALA A 2 13.81 -57.11 36.23
N MET A 3 13.24 -56.29 35.32
CA MET A 3 11.80 -56.07 35.07
C MET A 3 11.58 -55.30 33.73
N ALA A 4 10.36 -55.37 33.24
CA ALA A 4 9.82 -55.01 31.93
C ALA A 4 9.52 -53.48 31.74
N PRO A 5 9.01 -53.05 30.55
CA PRO A 5 8.87 -51.66 30.09
C PRO A 5 7.50 -51.04 30.37
N LEU A 6 7.32 -49.72 30.17
CA LEU A 6 5.99 -49.09 30.07
C LEU A 6 5.91 -48.06 28.93
N LEU A 7 4.96 -48.32 28.03
CA LEU A 7 4.46 -47.47 26.96
C LEU A 7 3.91 -46.13 27.50
N GLY A 8 4.21 -45.04 26.79
CA GLY A 8 3.60 -43.72 26.99
C GLY A 8 2.92 -43.22 25.71
N ARG A 9 1.67 -43.66 25.51
CA ARG A 9 0.73 -43.29 24.45
C ARG A 9 0.22 -41.85 24.67
N SER A 10 0.48 -40.93 23.74
CA SER A 10 -0.11 -39.57 23.74
C SER A 10 -0.44 -39.16 22.30
N SER A 11 -1.62 -39.56 21.79
CA SER A 11 -2.90 -38.84 21.88
C SER A 11 -3.16 -37.96 20.65
N SER A 12 -3.66 -38.63 19.61
CA SER A 12 -4.17 -38.13 18.32
C SER A 12 -5.39 -37.19 18.39
N VAL A 13 -5.56 -36.39 19.45
CA VAL A 13 -6.81 -35.64 19.72
C VAL A 13 -6.73 -34.17 19.30
N ARG A 14 -5.60 -33.70 18.75
CA ARG A 14 -5.43 -32.28 18.38
C ARG A 14 -5.87 -31.91 16.95
N ILE A 15 -6.23 -32.88 16.11
CA ILE A 15 -6.36 -32.64 14.66
C ILE A 15 -7.83 -32.46 14.21
N TRP A 16 -8.81 -32.91 14.99
CA TRP A 16 -10.20 -33.00 14.51
C TRP A 16 -11.09 -31.78 14.77
N VAL A 17 -10.70 -30.82 15.61
CA VAL A 17 -11.58 -29.70 15.99
C VAL A 17 -11.47 -28.49 15.03
N VAL A 18 -10.45 -28.45 14.16
CA VAL A 18 -10.18 -27.28 13.31
C VAL A 18 -10.97 -27.26 11.99
N SER A 19 -11.87 -28.22 11.77
CA SER A 19 -12.36 -28.53 10.42
C SER A 19 -13.78 -28.04 10.08
N SER A 20 -14.49 -27.36 10.98
CA SER A 20 -15.94 -27.09 10.77
C SER A 20 -16.42 -25.63 10.93
N LEU A 21 -15.52 -24.64 11.00
CA LEU A 21 -15.91 -23.21 11.17
C LEU A 21 -15.54 -22.32 9.97
N LEU A 22 -15.13 -22.89 8.84
CA LEU A 22 -14.48 -22.14 7.76
C LEU A 22 -15.36 -21.44 6.69
N PRO A 23 -16.66 -21.71 6.47
CA PRO A 23 -17.29 -21.16 5.26
C PRO A 23 -17.88 -19.74 5.43
N THR A 24 -18.17 -19.29 6.66
CA THR A 24 -18.89 -18.01 6.88
C THR A 24 -18.00 -16.79 7.06
N ALA A 25 -16.73 -16.95 7.44
CA ALA A 25 -15.82 -15.82 7.63
C ALA A 25 -15.31 -15.22 6.30
N ALA A 26 -15.32 -15.98 5.21
CA ALA A 26 -14.76 -15.54 3.93
C ALA A 26 -15.55 -14.40 3.27
N LEU A 27 -16.87 -14.33 3.47
CA LEU A 27 -17.73 -13.31 2.86
C LEU A 27 -17.54 -11.90 3.47
N VAL A 28 -17.18 -11.81 4.76
CA VAL A 28 -17.00 -10.51 5.44
C VAL A 28 -15.69 -9.83 5.04
N ILE A 29 -14.65 -10.61 4.70
CA ILE A 29 -13.31 -10.11 4.41
C ILE A 29 -13.25 -9.44 3.01
N TRP A 30 -14.13 -9.79 2.09
CA TRP A 30 -14.14 -9.23 0.73
C TRP A 30 -14.72 -7.81 0.66
N ALA A 31 -15.60 -7.42 1.58
CA ALA A 31 -16.29 -6.13 1.54
C ALA A 31 -15.43 -4.92 1.98
N CYS A 32 -14.23 -5.13 2.54
CA CYS A 32 -13.46 -4.05 3.18
C CYS A 32 -12.26 -3.53 2.37
N GLN A 33 -12.14 -3.88 1.09
CA GLN A 33 -11.07 -3.33 0.24
C GLN A 33 -11.46 -1.97 -0.33
N ALA A 34 -11.61 -0.97 0.54
CA ALA A 34 -11.70 0.42 0.11
C ALA A 34 -10.32 0.88 -0.39
N PRO A 35 -10.20 1.40 -1.63
CA PRO A 35 -8.96 2.00 -2.09
C PRO A 35 -8.71 3.24 -1.23
N SER A 36 -7.76 3.13 -0.30
CA SER A 36 -7.26 4.27 0.45
C SER A 36 -6.53 5.17 -0.56
N ALA A 37 -7.13 6.32 -0.89
CA ALA A 37 -6.51 7.33 -1.74
C ALA A 37 -5.29 7.92 -1.00
N SER A 38 -4.17 7.21 -1.06
CA SER A 38 -2.92 7.64 -0.46
C SER A 38 -2.33 8.72 -1.36
N ALA A 39 -2.54 9.98 -0.97
CA ALA A 39 -1.98 11.12 -1.67
C ALA A 39 -0.46 10.97 -1.76
N GLN A 40 0.10 11.20 -2.95
CA GLN A 40 1.52 10.98 -3.19
C GLN A 40 2.35 11.99 -2.39
N ARG A 41 2.94 11.54 -1.28
CA ARG A 41 3.66 12.43 -0.36
C ARG A 41 5.01 12.89 -0.89
N ILE A 42 5.71 12.03 -1.65
CA ILE A 42 7.06 12.28 -2.15
C ILE A 42 7.10 11.97 -3.64
N VAL A 43 7.67 12.88 -4.43
CA VAL A 43 7.93 12.74 -5.87
C VAL A 43 9.39 13.02 -6.18
N LYS A 44 9.85 12.57 -7.35
CA LYS A 44 11.20 12.85 -7.83
C LYS A 44 11.26 14.30 -8.34
N LYS A 45 12.41 14.95 -8.19
CA LYS A 45 12.67 16.20 -8.88
C LYS A 45 13.11 15.88 -10.31
N ILE A 46 12.29 16.21 -11.29
CA ILE A 46 12.57 15.95 -12.72
C ILE A 46 13.14 17.20 -13.39
N GLU A 47 12.65 18.38 -13.01
CA GLU A 47 13.11 19.68 -13.52
C GLU A 47 13.85 20.53 -12.46
N SER A 48 14.18 21.77 -12.80
CA SER A 48 14.83 22.73 -11.90
C SER A 48 14.00 23.07 -10.66
N ARG A 49 12.66 22.98 -10.76
CA ARG A 49 11.69 23.29 -9.69
C ARG A 49 10.81 22.09 -9.34
N CYS A 50 10.32 22.08 -8.11
CA CYS A 50 9.28 21.13 -7.68
C CYS A 50 7.89 21.56 -8.18
N PRO A 51 6.94 20.62 -8.30
CA PRO A 51 5.55 20.93 -8.58
C PRO A 51 4.93 21.83 -7.51
N LEU A 52 3.87 22.55 -7.88
CA LEU A 52 3.08 23.33 -6.93
C LEU A 52 2.68 22.47 -5.73
N GLY A 53 2.83 23.02 -4.54
CA GLY A 53 2.51 22.31 -3.30
C GLY A 53 3.59 21.35 -2.79
N TYR A 54 4.71 21.22 -3.49
CA TYR A 54 5.83 20.40 -3.06
C TYR A 54 7.04 21.27 -2.71
N VAL A 55 7.74 20.86 -1.65
CA VAL A 55 8.97 21.48 -1.16
C VAL A 55 10.15 20.64 -1.61
N ASP A 56 11.20 21.30 -2.10
CA ASP A 56 12.46 20.66 -2.48
C ASP A 56 13.22 20.17 -1.24
N MET A 57 13.55 18.89 -1.21
CA MET A 57 14.29 18.27 -0.10
C MET A 57 15.81 18.38 -0.26
N LEU A 58 16.30 19.09 -1.29
CA LEU A 58 17.70 19.22 -1.69
C LEU A 58 18.41 17.87 -1.96
N ASN A 59 17.64 16.81 -2.17
CA ASN A 59 18.13 15.45 -2.42
C ASN A 59 17.54 14.86 -3.71
N GLY A 60 17.17 15.71 -4.67
CA GLY A 60 16.51 15.28 -5.92
C GLY A 60 15.08 14.76 -5.70
N LYS A 61 14.45 15.09 -4.58
CA LYS A 61 13.09 14.73 -4.21
C LYS A 61 12.31 15.97 -3.79
N CYS A 62 11.02 15.92 -4.03
CA CYS A 62 10.07 16.94 -3.63
C CYS A 62 9.02 16.30 -2.71
N THR A 63 8.59 16.99 -1.66
CA THR A 63 7.61 16.47 -0.68
C THR A 63 6.45 17.42 -0.47
N THR A 64 5.23 16.89 -0.32
CA THR A 64 4.03 17.68 0.00
C THR A 64 3.95 18.06 1.47
N LEU A 65 4.87 17.56 2.30
CA LEU A 65 4.82 17.59 3.77
C LEU A 65 3.54 16.95 4.36
N GLY A 66 2.69 16.33 3.55
CA GLY A 66 1.37 15.84 3.96
C GLY A 66 0.25 16.88 3.86
N MET A 67 0.50 18.03 3.24
CA MET A 67 -0.51 19.10 3.07
C MET A 67 -1.38 18.90 1.82
N MET A 68 -0.90 18.12 0.84
CA MET A 68 -1.62 17.88 -0.41
C MET A 68 -2.31 16.51 -0.40
N THR A 69 -3.56 16.51 -0.85
CA THR A 69 -4.41 15.31 -1.01
C THR A 69 -4.51 14.82 -2.45
N TYR A 70 -3.93 15.55 -3.40
CA TYR A 70 -3.97 15.20 -4.81
C TYR A 70 -2.76 14.38 -5.24
N THR A 71 -2.95 13.61 -6.30
CA THR A 71 -1.88 12.87 -6.98
C THR A 71 -1.34 13.69 -8.14
N VAL A 72 -0.03 13.63 -8.35
CA VAL A 72 0.61 14.18 -9.53
C VAL A 72 1.20 13.07 -10.38
N GLN A 73 1.38 13.32 -11.66
CA GLN A 73 2.09 12.43 -12.57
C GLN A 73 3.09 13.24 -13.38
N ALA A 74 4.21 12.63 -13.75
CA ALA A 74 5.15 13.29 -14.63
C ALA A 74 4.50 13.54 -16.01
N ILE A 75 4.89 14.64 -16.66
CA ILE A 75 4.49 14.91 -18.04
C ILE A 75 5.18 13.90 -18.95
N ASP A 76 4.40 13.10 -19.66
CA ASP A 76 4.88 12.18 -20.70
C ASP A 76 4.65 12.85 -22.07
N GLY A 77 5.68 13.54 -22.58
CA GLY A 77 5.61 14.31 -23.82
C GLY A 77 5.65 15.82 -23.63
N ARG A 78 4.78 16.56 -24.32
CA ARG A 78 4.81 18.04 -24.35
C ARG A 78 3.80 18.72 -23.43
N SER A 79 2.70 18.03 -23.10
CA SER A 79 1.59 18.59 -22.33
C SER A 79 0.92 17.54 -21.46
N CYS A 80 0.18 18.00 -20.45
CA CYS A 80 -0.68 17.16 -19.64
C CYS A 80 -1.81 16.50 -20.47
N PRO A 81 -2.16 15.24 -20.17
CA PRO A 81 -3.30 14.59 -20.82
C PRO A 81 -4.63 15.26 -20.43
N SER A 82 -5.68 15.02 -21.21
CA SER A 82 -7.03 15.56 -20.92
C SER A 82 -7.49 15.19 -19.50
N GLY A 83 -8.06 16.16 -18.79
CA GLY A 83 -8.46 16.00 -17.38
C GLY A 83 -7.31 16.14 -16.39
N TRP A 84 -6.13 16.57 -16.85
CA TRP A 84 -5.01 16.92 -16.01
C TRP A 84 -4.56 18.36 -16.30
N VAL A 85 -4.05 19.03 -15.27
CA VAL A 85 -3.57 20.41 -15.32
C VAL A 85 -2.08 20.46 -15.03
N ASP A 86 -1.33 21.27 -15.77
CA ASP A 86 0.08 21.51 -15.48
C ASP A 86 0.21 22.21 -14.13
N VAL A 87 1.01 21.64 -13.25
CA VAL A 87 1.34 22.21 -11.94
C VAL A 87 2.81 22.60 -11.84
N GLY A 88 3.52 22.62 -12.98
CA GLY A 88 4.92 22.94 -13.06
C GLY A 88 5.86 21.84 -12.55
N GLY A 89 7.16 22.04 -12.78
CA GLY A 89 8.20 21.10 -12.36
C GLY A 89 8.19 19.79 -13.13
N GLY A 90 7.61 19.77 -14.33
CA GLY A 90 7.44 18.55 -15.13
C GLY A 90 6.29 17.65 -14.68
N TYR A 91 5.32 18.18 -13.91
CA TYR A 91 4.22 17.39 -13.35
C TYR A 91 2.85 17.95 -13.71
N CYS A 92 1.91 17.03 -13.86
CA CYS A 92 0.48 17.28 -14.00
C CYS A 92 -0.27 16.84 -12.75
N ARG A 93 -1.37 17.52 -12.44
CA ARG A 93 -2.34 17.11 -11.41
C ARG A 93 -3.67 16.75 -12.06
N LYS A 94 -4.37 15.75 -11.54
CA LYS A 94 -5.74 15.47 -11.95
C LYS A 94 -6.63 16.67 -11.59
N GLN A 95 -7.49 17.06 -12.52
CA GLN A 95 -8.42 18.17 -12.31
C GLN A 95 -9.46 17.83 -11.24
#